data_AF-A0AAU0PNK8-F1
#
_entry.id   AF-A0AAU0PNK8-F1
#
_cell.length_a   1.000
_cell.length_b   1.000
_cell.length_c   1.000
_cell.angle_alpha   90.00
_cell.angle_beta   90.00
_cell.angle_gamma   90.00
#
_symmetry.space_group_name_H-M   'P 1'
#
loop_
_entity.id
_entity.type
_entity.pdbx_description
1 polymer ?
#
loop_
_entity_poly.entity_id
_entity_poly.type
_entity_poly.pdbx_seq_one_letter_code
_entity_poly.pdbx_strand_id
1 'polypeptide(L)' 'MIDVIIYSVFILALIAFSLSPAIYLTNKLSNKFIFIENNSTKISILFAILFSSIATFFIFWF' A
#
# COMPACT_ATOMS: atom_id res chain seq x y z
N MET A 1 27.07 -5.09 -5.06
CA MET A 1 26.52 -3.80 -5.57
C MET A 1 25.19 -4.03 -6.29
N ILE A 2 25.11 -5.04 -7.16
CA ILE A 2 23.87 -5.46 -7.85
C ILE A 2 22.78 -5.90 -6.86
N ASP A 3 23.12 -6.61 -5.78
CA ASP A 3 22.13 -7.10 -4.80
C ASP A 3 21.38 -5.97 -4.10
N VAL A 4 22.09 -4.87 -3.79
CA VAL A 4 21.49 -3.67 -3.19
C VAL A 4 20.51 -3.00 -4.15
N ILE A 5 20.83 -2.99 -5.44
CA ILE A 5 19.96 -2.45 -6.50
C ILE A 5 18.70 -3.32 -6.61
N ILE A 6 18.86 -4.64 -6.69
CA ILE A 6 17.73 -5.59 -6.76
C ILE A 6 16.81 -5.43 -5.55
N TYR A 7 17.38 -5.37 -4.34
CA TYR A 7 16.62 -5.18 -3.12
C TYR A 7 15.87 -3.84 -3.09
N SER A 8 16.51 -2.77 -3.56
CA SER A 8 15.88 -1.44 -3.63
C SER A 8 14.72 -1.41 -4.63
N VAL A 9 14.89 -2.03 -5.80
CA VAL A 9 13.82 -2.16 -6.80
C VAL A 9 12.65 -2.96 -6.24
N PHE A 10 12.94 -4.04 -5.51
CA PHE A 10 11.91 -4.84 -4.85
C PHE A 10 11.11 -4.02 -3.83
N ILE A 11 11.77 -3.23 -2.97
CA ILE A 11 11.08 -2.35 -2.02
C ILE A 11 10.20 -1.34 -2.74
N LEU A 12 10.71 -0.70 -3.80
CA LEU A 12 9.93 0.27 -4.57
C LEU A 12 8.71 -0.38 -5.23
N ALA A 13 8.86 -1.59 -5.77
CA ALA A 13 7.76 -2.36 -6.33
C ALA A 13 6.72 -2.69 -5.26
N LEU A 14 7.15 -3.11 -4.06
CA LEU A 14 6.26 -3.41 -2.93
C LEU A 14 5.48 -2.18 -2.47
N ILE A 15 6.15 -1.02 -2.38
CA ILE A 15 5.50 0.26 -2.02
C ILE A 15 4.44 0.60 -3.07
N ALA A 16 4.81 0.61 -4.36
CA ALA A 16 3.89 0.94 -5.45
C ALA A 16 2.69 -0.01 -5.52
N PHE A 17 2.94 -1.32 -5.35
CA PHE A 17 1.93 -2.36 -5.31
C PHE A 17 0.95 -2.18 -4.15
N SER A 18 1.44 -1.77 -2.97
CA SER A 18 0.61 -1.58 -1.78
C SER A 18 -0.20 -0.28 -1.84
N LEU A 19 0.38 0.78 -2.40
CA LEU A 19 -0.23 2.12 -2.45
C LEU A 19 -1.40 2.20 -3.44
N SER A 20 -1.25 1.58 -4.62
CA SER A 20 -2.27 1.61 -5.68
C SER A 20 -3.66 1.12 -5.23
N PRO A 21 -3.83 -0.10 -4.67
CA PRO A 21 -5.11 -0.57 -4.19
C PRO A 21 -5.61 0.20 -2.97
N ALA A 22 -4.71 0.70 -2.12
CA ALA A 22 -5.06 1.52 -0.97
C ALA A 22 -5.72 2.84 -1.39
N ILE A 23 -5.15 3.53 -2.38
CA ILE A 23 -5.72 4.76 -2.93
C ILE A 23 -7.05 4.48 -3.61
N TYR A 24 -7.14 3.44 -4.45
CA TYR A 24 -8.38 3.08 -5.14
C TYR A 24 -9.52 2.80 -4.14
N LEU A 25 -9.26 1.98 -3.12
CA LEU A 25 -10.26 1.63 -2.12
C LEU A 25 -10.68 2.86 -1.30
N THR A 26 -9.70 3.68 -0.90
CA THR A 26 -9.96 4.89 -0.11
C THR A 26 -10.79 5.89 -0.90
N ASN A 27 -10.49 6.12 -2.18
CA ASN A 27 -11.29 7.01 -3.03
C ASN A 27 -12.71 6.47 -3.23
N LYS A 28 -12.86 5.16 -3.45
CA LYS A 28 -14.18 4.53 -3.58
C LYS A 28 -15.02 4.66 -2.30
N LEU A 29 -14.39 4.61 -1.13
CA LEU A 29 -15.02 4.78 0.17
C LEU A 29 -15.28 6.25 0.53
N SER A 30 -14.38 7.15 0.13
CA SER A 30 -14.51 8.60 0.30
C SER A 30 -15.82 9.11 -0.29
N ASN A 31 -16.18 8.63 -1.48
CA ASN A 31 -17.44 9.00 -2.14
C ASN A 31 -18.71 8.52 -1.41
N LYS A 32 -18.58 7.67 -0.39
CA LYS A 32 -19.70 7.11 0.39
C LYS A 32 -19.72 7.60 1.84
N PHE A 33 -18.58 7.99 2.40
CA PHE A 33 -18.43 8.32 3.81
C PHE A 33 -17.65 9.64 3.98
N ILE A 34 -18.34 10.67 4.48
CA ILE A 34 -17.79 12.01 4.74
C ILE A 34 -16.58 11.96 5.70
N PHE A 35 -16.59 11.02 6.66
CA PHE A 35 -15.45 10.83 7.57
C PHE A 35 -14.17 10.38 6.83
N ILE A 36 -14.33 9.53 5.82
CA ILE A 36 -13.23 9.00 5.01
C ILE A 36 -12.71 10.08 4.07
N GLU A 37 -13.60 10.90 3.51
CA GLU A 37 -13.23 12.05 2.72
C GLU A 37 -12.34 13.03 3.49
N ASN A 38 -12.75 13.40 4.71
CA ASN A 38 -11.99 14.31 5.57
C ASN A 38 -10.62 13.75 6.03
N ASN A 39 -10.40 12.44 5.94
CA ASN A 39 -9.16 11.79 6.39
C ASN A 39 -8.53 10.87 5.31
N SER A 40 -8.81 11.12 4.03
CA SER A 40 -8.51 10.18 2.95
C SER A 40 -7.02 9.82 2.84
N THR A 41 -6.13 10.78 3.05
CA THR A 41 -4.67 10.55 3.06
C THR A 41 -4.24 9.65 4.21
N LYS A 42 -4.78 9.85 5.42
CA LYS A 42 -4.44 9.02 6.58
C LYS A 42 -4.95 7.58 6.41
N ILE A 43 -6.16 7.43 5.86
CA ILE A 43 -6.79 6.14 5.64
C ILE A 43 -6.09 5.36 4.52
N SER A 44 -5.71 6.03 3.44
CA SER A 44 -4.94 5.40 2.36
C SER A 44 -3.55 4.94 2.83
N ILE A 45 -2.87 5.70 3.69
CA ILE A 45 -1.61 5.25 4.31
C ILE A 45 -1.87 4.03 5.21
N LEU A 46 -2.93 4.04 6.02
CA LEU A 46 -3.30 2.90 6.86
C LEU A 46 -3.53 1.63 6.02
N PHE A 47 -4.28 1.74 4.92
CA PHE A 47 -4.51 0.63 4.00
C PHE A 47 -3.24 0.20 3.27
N ALA A 48 -2.35 1.12 2.90
CA ALA A 48 -1.09 0.78 2.25
C ALA A 48 -0.18 -0.03 3.20
N ILE A 49 -0.14 0.31 4.49
CA ILE A 49 0.59 -0.47 5.50
C ILE A 49 -0.02 -1.86 5.65
N LEU A 50 -1.35 -1.97 5.71
CA LEU A 50 -2.04 -3.26 5.77
C LEU A 50 -1.73 -4.14 4.55
N PHE A 51 -1.84 -3.61 3.34
CA PHE A 51 -1.54 -4.36 2.12
C PHE A 51 -0.06 -4.73 2.02
N SER A 52 0.85 -3.84 2.44
CA SER A 52 2.29 -4.13 2.50
C SER A 52 2.60 -5.28 3.46
N SER A 53 1.99 -5.28 4.66
CA SER A 53 2.17 -6.37 5.64
C SER A 53 1.66 -7.70 5.11
N ILE A 54 0.48 -7.71 4.45
CA ILE A 54 -0.10 -8.90 3.83
C ILE A 54 0.79 -9.41 2.69
N ALA A 55 1.21 -8.52 1.78
CA ALA A 55 2.08 -8.87 0.67
C ALA A 55 3.41 -9.44 1.16
N THR A 56 4.03 -8.80 2.15
CA THR A 56 5.27 -9.27 2.78
C THR A 56 5.09 -10.66 3.39
N PHE A 57 3.98 -10.89 4.11
CA PHE A 57 3.66 -12.21 4.65
C PHE A 57 3.60 -13.27 3.55
N PHE A 58 2.88 -13.03 2.46
CA PHE A 58 2.80 -13.99 1.35
C PHE A 58 4.14 -14.23 0.65
N ILE A 59 4.99 -13.20 0.54
CA ILE A 59 6.31 -13.31 -0.11
C ILE A 59 7.26 -14.19 0.70
N PHE A 60 7.23 -14.12 2.03
CA PHE A 60 8.11 -14.93 2.90
C PHE A 60 7.48 -16.25 3.36
N TRP A 61 6.17 -16.42 3.22
CA TRP A 61 5.48 -17.68 3.51
C TRP A 61 5.72 -18.75 2.42
N PHE A 62 6.02 -18.33 1.19
CA PHE A 62 6.27 -19.20 0.03
C PHE A 62 7.78 -19.37 -0.20
#